data_AF-A0A1B7HPB9-F1
#
_entry.id   AF-A0A1B7HPB9-F1
#
_cell.length_a   1.000
_cell.length_b   1.000
_cell.length_c   1.000
_cell.angle_alpha   90.00
_cell.angle_beta   90.00
_cell.angle_gamma   90.00
#
_symmetry.space_group_name_H-M   'P 1'
#
loop_
_entity.id
_entity.type
_entity.pdbx_description
1 polymer ?
#
loop_
_entity_poly.entity_id
_entity_poly.type
_entity_poly.pdbx_seq_one_letter_code
_entity_poly.pdbx_strand_id
1 'polypeptide(L)'
;MEIKTLHIELEAWAAKKGWKYVVELITRHQQGDLLETLDDLVDGDEFARRVHNNKQRIQRAFDGTSKKHQLHAALLAPAVRAAIDAELAMQKDEQHRVAASSKEHSEVICAVLTGAPLAVIQKEAIEAINSIAVFVPGLVVQFAHVGQQLL
;
A
#
# COMPACT_ATOMS: atom_id res chain seq x y z
N MET A 1 -11.71 5.19 20.96
CA MET A 1 -10.29 5.37 20.59
C MET A 1 -9.81 6.66 21.22
N GLU A 2 -8.68 6.63 21.94
CA GLU A 2 -8.11 7.86 22.50
C GLU A 2 -7.40 8.65 21.41
N ILE A 3 -7.75 9.93 21.26
CA ILE A 3 -7.17 10.85 20.25
C ILE A 3 -5.65 10.95 20.42
N LYS A 4 -5.14 10.85 21.65
CA LYS A 4 -3.70 10.87 21.94
C LYS A 4 -2.96 9.68 21.33
N THR A 5 -3.51 8.48 21.42
CA THR A 5 -2.92 7.29 20.81
C THR A 5 -2.92 7.40 19.29
N LEU A 6 -4.03 7.87 18.72
CA LEU A 6 -4.14 8.10 17.28
C LEU A 6 -3.13 9.14 16.78
N HIS A 7 -2.87 10.19 17.55
CA HIS A 7 -1.84 11.18 17.22
C HIS A 7 -0.45 10.56 17.14
N ILE A 8 -0.07 9.74 18.14
CA ILE A 8 1.24 9.05 18.14
C ILE A 8 1.37 8.13 16.91
N GLU A 9 0.32 7.39 16.58
CA GLU A 9 0.29 6.52 15.40
C GLU A 9 0.40 7.33 14.09
N LEU A 10 -0.29 8.46 14.00
CA LEU A 10 -0.22 9.37 12.86
C LEU A 10 1.20 9.92 12.64
N GLU A 11 1.85 10.40 13.71
CA GLU A 11 3.22 10.91 13.65
C GLU A 11 4.21 9.82 13.24
N ALA A 12 4.08 8.60 13.81
CA ALA A 12 4.92 7.47 13.43
C ALA A 12 4.73 7.07 11.96
N TRP A 13 3.48 7.08 11.48
CA TRP A 13 3.17 6.80 10.08
C TRP A 13 3.76 7.86 9.15
N ALA A 14 3.59 9.14 9.47
CA ALA A 14 4.15 10.25 8.72
C ALA A 14 5.69 10.26 8.72
N ALA A 15 6.34 9.86 9.81
CA ALA A 15 7.78 9.68 9.87
C ALA A 15 8.27 8.57 8.93
N LYS A 16 7.49 7.48 8.78
CA LYS A 16 7.84 6.34 7.92
C LYS A 16 7.59 6.61 6.44
N LYS A 17 6.46 7.23 6.08
CA LYS A 17 5.99 7.36 4.69
C LYS A 17 6.09 8.78 4.13
N GLY A 18 6.28 9.77 5.00
CA GLY A 18 6.27 11.18 4.65
C GLY A 18 4.88 11.80 4.71
N TRP A 19 4.84 13.05 5.17
CA TRP A 19 3.60 13.80 5.35
C TRP A 19 2.77 13.99 4.07
N LYS A 20 3.41 14.16 2.90
CA LYS A 20 2.69 14.32 1.63
C LYS A 20 1.77 13.12 1.37
N TYR A 21 2.32 11.92 1.46
CA TYR A 21 1.60 10.66 1.28
C TYR A 21 0.45 10.49 2.28
N VAL A 22 0.74 10.73 3.56
CA VAL A 22 -0.24 10.61 4.65
C VAL A 22 -1.41 11.57 4.47
N VAL A 23 -1.14 12.83 4.12
CA VAL A 23 -2.17 13.85 3.93
C VAL A 23 -3.09 13.51 2.76
N GLU A 24 -2.53 13.02 1.65
CA GLU A 24 -3.33 12.61 0.49
C GLU A 24 -4.34 11.51 0.87
N LEU A 25 -3.89 10.47 1.58
CA LEU A 25 -4.76 9.39 2.02
C LEU A 25 -5.81 9.84 3.03
N ILE A 26 -5.43 10.61 4.05
CA ILE A 26 -6.38 11.14 5.04
C ILE A 26 -7.45 11.99 4.35
N THR A 27 -7.05 12.84 3.39
CA THR A 27 -7.98 13.74 2.70
C THR A 27 -9.03 12.96 1.91
N ARG A 28 -8.68 11.84 1.26
CA ARG A 28 -9.64 10.97 0.55
C ARG A 28 -10.67 10.33 1.47
N HIS A 29 -10.32 10.06 2.71
CA HIS A 29 -11.22 9.48 3.71
C HIS A 29 -11.99 10.53 4.51
N GLN A 30 -11.67 11.82 4.36
CA GLN A 30 -12.35 12.88 5.08
C GLN A 30 -13.71 13.17 4.46
N GLN A 31 -14.75 13.08 5.29
CA GLN A 31 -16.08 13.58 4.97
C GLN A 31 -16.24 14.95 5.65
N GLY A 32 -16.39 16.02 4.86
CA GLY A 32 -16.63 17.39 5.34
C GLY A 32 -15.51 18.40 5.08
N ASP A 33 -15.71 19.64 5.55
CA ASP A 33 -14.99 20.82 5.04
C ASP A 33 -13.72 21.19 5.83
N LEU A 34 -13.23 20.29 6.70
CA LEU A 34 -12.03 20.57 7.49
C LEU A 34 -10.77 20.59 6.63
N LEU A 35 -10.74 19.80 5.55
CA LEU A 35 -9.62 19.70 4.62
C LEU A 35 -10.05 20.17 3.22
N GLU A 36 -9.11 20.75 2.48
CA GLU A 36 -9.32 21.12 1.08
C GLU A 36 -9.30 19.84 0.22
N THR A 37 -10.30 19.61 -0.62
CA THR A 37 -10.35 18.44 -1.53
C THR A 37 -9.15 18.43 -2.47
N LEU A 38 -8.59 17.24 -2.70
CA LEU A 38 -7.45 17.02 -3.59
C LEU A 38 -7.83 16.36 -4.93
N ASP A 39 -9.09 15.92 -5.05
CA ASP A 39 -9.59 15.24 -6.25
C ASP A 39 -9.74 16.23 -7.43
N ASP A 40 -9.57 15.70 -8.64
CA ASP A 40 -9.75 16.40 -9.93
C ASP A 40 -8.88 17.66 -10.15
N LEU A 41 -7.77 17.80 -9.41
CA LEU A 41 -6.82 18.89 -9.60
C LEU A 41 -5.83 18.58 -10.73
N VAL A 42 -5.90 19.37 -11.80
CA VAL A 42 -4.98 19.31 -12.95
C VAL A 42 -3.73 20.17 -12.71
N ASP A 43 -3.84 21.22 -11.89
CA ASP A 43 -2.75 22.14 -11.57
C ASP A 43 -1.89 21.61 -10.41
N GLY A 44 -0.61 21.37 -10.68
CA GLY A 44 0.37 20.86 -9.72
C GLY A 44 0.69 21.84 -8.59
N ASP A 45 0.66 23.16 -8.85
CA ASP A 45 0.96 24.17 -7.83
C ASP A 45 -0.20 24.29 -6.84
N GLU A 46 -1.43 24.29 -7.35
CA GLU A 46 -2.64 24.26 -6.53
C GLU A 46 -2.73 22.96 -5.70
N PHE A 47 -2.39 21.81 -6.29
CA PHE A 47 -2.30 20.55 -5.58
C PHE A 47 -1.29 20.63 -4.41
N ALA A 48 -0.07 21.11 -4.68
CA ALA A 48 0.96 21.25 -3.66
C ALA A 48 0.54 22.22 -2.52
N ARG A 49 -0.11 23.34 -2.86
CA ARG A 49 -0.65 24.30 -1.90
C ARG A 49 -1.68 23.64 -0.98
N ARG A 50 -2.65 22.89 -1.54
CA ARG A 50 -3.69 22.23 -0.75
C ARG A 50 -3.13 21.13 0.14
N VAL A 51 -2.20 20.33 -0.36
CA VAL A 51 -1.48 19.33 0.47
C VAL A 51 -0.77 20.03 1.64
N HIS A 52 -0.08 21.14 1.39
CA HIS A 52 0.58 21.90 2.43
C HIS A 52 -0.41 22.44 3.48
N ASN A 53 -1.53 23.00 3.05
CA ASN A 53 -2.56 23.52 3.93
C ASN A 53 -3.21 22.41 4.76
N ASN A 54 -3.58 21.31 4.13
CA ASN A 54 -4.19 20.16 4.81
C ASN A 54 -3.23 19.59 5.85
N LYS A 55 -1.93 19.47 5.52
CA LYS A 55 -0.90 19.10 6.49
C LYS A 55 -0.95 20.00 7.72
N GLN A 56 -0.91 21.32 7.54
CA GLN A 56 -0.94 22.26 8.68
C GLN A 56 -2.23 22.12 9.50
N ARG A 57 -3.38 21.93 8.85
CA ARG A 57 -4.68 21.78 9.54
C ARG A 57 -4.73 20.51 10.37
N ILE A 58 -4.25 19.39 9.83
CA ILE A 58 -4.16 18.11 10.53
C ILE A 58 -3.22 18.24 11.73
N GLN A 59 -1.99 18.73 11.54
CA GLN A 59 -1.03 18.89 12.63
C GLN A 59 -1.58 19.79 13.75
N ARG A 60 -2.12 20.97 13.41
CA ARG A 60 -2.73 21.86 14.42
C ARG A 60 -3.90 21.24 15.17
N ALA A 61 -4.68 20.38 14.52
CA ALA A 61 -5.78 19.69 15.18
C ALA A 61 -5.25 18.72 16.26
N PHE A 62 -4.24 17.91 15.94
CA PHE A 62 -3.73 16.88 16.84
C PHE A 62 -2.68 17.37 17.87
N ASP A 63 -1.84 18.35 17.51
CA ASP A 63 -0.85 18.97 18.42
C ASP A 63 -1.49 19.97 19.39
N GLY A 64 -2.64 20.50 19.00
CA GLY A 64 -3.27 21.62 19.65
C GLY A 64 -4.01 21.26 20.95
N THR A 65 -3.84 22.08 21.99
CA THR A 65 -4.48 21.85 23.30
C THR A 65 -5.82 22.57 23.51
N SER A 66 -6.19 23.48 22.60
CA SER A 66 -7.44 24.25 22.70
C SER A 66 -8.68 23.37 22.49
N LYS A 67 -9.84 23.77 23.03
CA LYS A 67 -11.13 23.06 22.78
C LYS A 67 -11.45 22.94 21.29
N LYS A 68 -11.10 23.96 20.49
CA LYS A 68 -11.28 23.95 19.03
C LYS A 68 -10.41 22.87 18.38
N HIS A 69 -9.14 22.76 18.79
CA HIS A 69 -8.23 21.73 18.27
C HIS A 69 -8.69 20.33 18.67
N GLN A 70 -9.13 20.14 19.92
CA GLN A 70 -9.71 18.87 20.38
C GLN A 70 -10.96 18.47 19.57
N LEU A 71 -11.84 19.42 19.25
CA LEU A 71 -12.99 19.17 18.38
C LEU A 71 -12.56 18.79 16.96
N HIS A 72 -11.61 19.52 16.37
CA HIS A 72 -11.09 19.21 15.04
C HIS A 72 -10.42 17.83 15.00
N ALA A 73 -9.63 17.48 16.02
CA ALA A 73 -9.02 16.17 16.13
C ALA A 73 -10.07 15.07 16.23
N ALA A 74 -11.15 15.29 17.00
CA ALA A 74 -12.26 14.35 17.09
C ALA A 74 -12.99 14.17 15.74
N LEU A 75 -13.13 15.24 14.96
CA LEU A 75 -13.77 15.22 13.64
C LEU A 75 -12.87 14.58 12.56
N LEU A 76 -11.55 14.75 12.65
CA LEU A 76 -10.58 14.14 11.73
C LEU A 76 -10.25 12.68 12.11
N ALA A 77 -10.44 12.29 13.37
CA ALA A 77 -10.06 10.98 13.88
C ALA A 77 -10.61 9.79 13.07
N PRO A 78 -11.87 9.78 12.61
CA PRO A 78 -12.39 8.70 11.77
C PRO A 78 -11.64 8.58 10.43
N ALA A 79 -11.35 9.70 9.77
CA ALA A 79 -10.63 9.70 8.49
C ALA A 79 -9.18 9.26 8.65
N VAL A 80 -8.50 9.72 9.71
CA VAL A 80 -7.13 9.28 10.03
C VAL A 80 -7.08 7.78 10.30
N ARG A 81 -8.02 7.26 11.10
CA ARG A 81 -8.09 5.82 11.37
C ARG A 81 -8.36 5.02 10.10
N ALA A 82 -9.35 5.42 9.30
CA ALA A 82 -9.66 4.75 8.05
C ALA A 82 -8.46 4.71 7.09
N ALA A 83 -7.69 5.81 7.00
CA ALA A 83 -6.48 5.88 6.18
C ALA A 83 -5.38 4.94 6.68
N ILE A 84 -5.14 4.87 7.99
CA ILE A 84 -4.17 3.94 8.60
C ILE A 84 -4.60 2.50 8.36
N ASP A 85 -5.88 2.18 8.58
CA ASP A 85 -6.41 0.83 8.40
C ASP A 85 -6.34 0.38 6.93
N ALA A 86 -6.59 1.30 5.99
CA ALA A 86 -6.43 1.05 4.56
C ALA A 86 -4.98 0.74 4.19
N GLU A 87 -4.01 1.52 4.70
CA GLU A 87 -2.58 1.26 4.49
C GLU A 87 -2.16 -0.11 5.05
N LEU A 88 -2.63 -0.45 6.25
CA LEU A 88 -2.35 -1.76 6.86
C LEU A 88 -2.96 -2.90 6.07
N ALA A 89 -4.17 -2.73 5.53
CA ALA A 89 -4.82 -3.72 4.67
C ALA A 89 -4.02 -3.93 3.37
N MET A 90 -3.56 -2.84 2.74
CA MET A 90 -2.71 -2.93 1.54
C MET A 90 -1.38 -3.64 1.82
N GLN A 91 -0.72 -3.33 2.93
CA GLN A 91 0.53 -4.02 3.31
C GLN A 91 0.31 -5.52 3.57
N LYS A 92 -0.79 -5.89 4.22
CA LYS A 92 -1.14 -7.31 4.44
C LYS A 92 -1.41 -8.04 3.13
N ASP A 93 -2.12 -7.41 2.19
CA ASP A 93 -2.36 -7.98 0.87
C ASP A 93 -1.04 -8.21 0.11
N GLU A 94 -0.16 -7.21 0.10
CA GLU A 94 1.17 -7.33 -0.51
C GLU A 94 2.00 -8.45 0.14
N GLN A 95 2.02 -8.54 1.47
CA GLN A 95 2.70 -9.60 2.20
C GLN A 95 2.14 -11.00 1.87
N HIS A 96 0.82 -11.14 1.82
CA HIS A 96 0.19 -12.40 1.42
C HIS A 96 0.57 -12.81 0.01
N ARG A 97 0.59 -11.87 -0.93
CA ARG A 97 1.01 -12.12 -2.31
C ARG A 97 2.47 -12.57 -2.37
N VAL A 98 3.37 -11.92 -1.62
CA VAL A 98 4.80 -12.27 -1.58
C VAL A 98 4.99 -13.66 -0.97
N ALA A 99 4.27 -13.99 0.09
CA ALA A 99 4.30 -15.31 0.72
C ALA A 99 3.79 -16.41 -0.23
N ALA A 100 2.69 -16.15 -0.95
CA ALA A 100 2.18 -17.06 -1.98
C ALA A 100 3.24 -17.30 -3.07
N SER A 101 3.85 -16.24 -3.62
CA SER A 101 4.91 -16.38 -4.63
C SER A 101 6.13 -17.15 -4.12
N SER A 102 6.52 -16.94 -2.86
CA SER A 102 7.63 -17.68 -2.23
C SER A 102 7.32 -19.18 -2.08
N LYS A 103 6.06 -19.53 -1.82
CA LYS A 103 5.59 -20.92 -1.78
C LYS A 103 5.74 -21.58 -3.15
N GLU A 104 5.27 -20.92 -4.22
CA GLU A 104 5.39 -21.45 -5.60
C GLU A 104 6.85 -21.72 -5.97
N HIS A 105 7.78 -20.83 -5.59
CA HIS A 105 9.22 -21.05 -5.83
C HIS A 105 9.78 -22.23 -5.03
N SER A 106 9.31 -22.41 -3.80
CA SER A 106 9.71 -23.55 -2.97
C SER A 106 9.17 -24.87 -3.55
N GLU A 107 8.00 -24.87 -4.18
CA GLU A 107 7.40 -26.05 -4.82
C GLU A 107 8.22 -26.51 -6.03
N VAL A 108 8.80 -25.59 -6.81
CA VAL A 108 9.78 -25.93 -7.86
C VAL A 108 10.99 -26.65 -7.29
N ILE A 109 11.59 -26.10 -6.23
CA ILE A 109 12.78 -26.67 -5.59
C ILE A 109 12.46 -28.06 -5.04
N CYS A 110 11.32 -28.22 -4.38
CA CYS A 110 10.84 -29.51 -3.89
C CYS A 110 10.63 -30.52 -5.02
N ALA A 111 10.00 -30.12 -6.13
CA ALA A 111 9.78 -31.00 -7.28
C ALA A 111 11.12 -31.49 -7.88
N VAL A 112 12.11 -30.61 -7.99
CA VAL A 112 13.46 -30.98 -8.45
C VAL A 112 14.14 -31.95 -7.47
N LEU A 113 14.15 -31.63 -6.17
CA LEU A 113 14.85 -32.43 -5.16
C LEU A 113 14.23 -33.81 -4.96
N THR A 114 12.91 -33.93 -5.13
CA THR A 114 12.19 -35.20 -5.00
C THR A 114 12.21 -36.04 -6.28
N GLY A 115 12.84 -35.54 -7.36
CA GLY A 115 12.90 -36.25 -8.64
C GLY A 115 11.53 -36.37 -9.31
N ALA A 116 10.67 -35.35 -9.15
CA ALA A 116 9.37 -35.32 -9.78
C ALA A 116 9.49 -35.39 -11.32
N PRO A 117 8.45 -35.86 -12.04
CA PRO A 117 8.45 -35.88 -13.49
C PRO A 117 8.73 -34.49 -14.08
N LEU A 118 9.44 -34.44 -15.22
CA LEU A 118 9.81 -33.18 -15.88
C LEU A 118 8.59 -32.27 -16.14
N ALA A 119 7.45 -32.86 -16.51
CA ALA A 119 6.21 -32.11 -16.72
C ALA A 119 5.71 -31.41 -15.44
N VAL A 120 5.91 -32.02 -14.26
CA VAL A 120 5.57 -31.40 -12.96
C VAL A 120 6.53 -30.26 -12.69
N ILE A 121 7.84 -30.48 -12.82
CA ILE A 121 8.86 -29.43 -12.63
C ILE A 121 8.58 -28.23 -13.56
N GLN A 122 8.22 -28.48 -14.83
CA GLN A 122 7.86 -27.43 -15.79
C GLN A 122 6.61 -26.66 -15.38
N LYS A 123 5.56 -27.35 -14.93
CA LYS A 123 4.33 -26.72 -14.43
C LYS A 123 4.64 -25.79 -13.25
N GLU A 124 5.30 -26.31 -12.21
CA GLU A 124 5.63 -25.54 -11.01
C GLU A 124 6.53 -24.34 -11.37
N ALA A 125 7.48 -24.51 -12.31
CA ALA A 125 8.35 -23.42 -12.75
C ALA A 125 7.58 -22.29 -13.46
N ILE A 126 6.58 -22.65 -14.27
CA ILE A 126 5.70 -21.68 -14.93
C ILE A 126 4.84 -20.94 -13.89
N GLU A 127 4.26 -21.66 -12.92
CA GLU A 127 3.46 -21.09 -11.83
C GLU A 127 4.31 -20.14 -10.97
N ALA A 128 5.53 -20.53 -10.60
CA ALA A 128 6.48 -19.69 -9.88
C ALA A 128 6.82 -18.40 -10.65
N ILE A 129 7.18 -18.48 -11.92
CA ILE A 129 7.50 -17.29 -12.73
C ILE A 129 6.28 -16.37 -12.86
N ASN A 130 5.10 -16.92 -13.13
CA ASN A 130 3.86 -16.14 -13.22
C ASN A 130 3.50 -15.49 -11.88
N SER A 131 3.79 -16.15 -10.75
CA SER A 131 3.54 -15.60 -9.42
C SER A 131 4.36 -14.34 -9.11
N ILE A 132 5.53 -14.15 -9.75
CA ILE A 132 6.33 -12.92 -9.61
C ILE A 132 5.83 -11.81 -10.54
N ALA A 133 5.28 -12.17 -11.70
CA ALA A 133 4.85 -11.20 -12.70
C ALA A 133 3.80 -10.21 -12.16
N VAL A 134 3.01 -10.62 -11.17
CA VAL A 134 2.03 -9.75 -10.51
C VAL A 134 2.65 -8.55 -9.77
N PHE A 135 3.95 -8.57 -9.47
CA PHE A 135 4.69 -7.48 -8.79
C PHE A 135 5.42 -6.55 -9.75
N VAL A 136 5.50 -6.88 -11.04
CA VAL A 136 6.24 -6.11 -12.04
C VAL A 136 5.26 -5.58 -13.08
N PRO A 137 4.76 -4.34 -12.91
CA PRO A 137 3.83 -3.75 -13.86
C PRO A 137 4.40 -3.76 -15.29
N GLY A 138 3.63 -4.30 -16.23
CA GLY A 138 4.03 -4.39 -17.64
C GLY A 138 4.94 -5.57 -17.99
N LEU A 139 5.28 -6.45 -17.05
CA LEU A 139 6.01 -7.68 -17.37
C LEU A 139 5.10 -8.67 -18.10
N VAL A 140 5.53 -9.10 -19.29
CA VAL A 140 4.91 -10.17 -20.06
C VAL A 140 5.85 -11.37 -20.06
N VAL A 141 5.38 -12.49 -19.52
CA VAL A 141 6.13 -13.76 -19.53
C VAL A 141 5.71 -14.57 -20.76
N GLN A 142 6.68 -14.96 -21.58
CA GLN A 142 6.47 -15.82 -22.73
C GLN A 142 7.37 -17.05 -22.64
N PHE A 143 6.77 -18.23 -22.82
CA PHE A 143 7.51 -19.48 -22.86
C PHE A 143 7.65 -19.92 -24.31
N ALA A 144 8.89 -20.01 -24.79
CA ALA A 144 9.18 -20.62 -26.09
C ALA A 144 9.30 -22.14 -25.91
N HIS A 145 8.44 -22.90 -26.58
CA HIS A 145 8.64 -24.33 -26.73
C HIS A 145 9.76 -24.55 -27.76
N VAL A 146 10.97 -24.84 -27.29
CA VAL A 146 12.01 -25.38 -28.17
C VAL A 146 11.63 -26.84 -28.39
N GLY A 147 11.00 -27.13 -29.53
CA GLY A 147 10.72 -28.50 -29.94
C GLY A 147 12.00 -29.33 -29.85
N GLN A 148 11.89 -30.54 -29.29
CA GLN A 148 12.98 -31.51 -29.23
C GLN A 148 13.72 -31.54 -30.58
N GLN A 149 14.95 -31.03 -30.62
CA GLN A 149 15.89 -31.45 -31.64
C GLN A 149 16.26 -32.89 -31.29
N LEU A 150 15.52 -33.82 -31.89
CA LEU A 150 15.96 -35.20 -32.07
C LEU A 150 17.26 -35.17 -32.88
N LEU A 151 18.37 -35.50 -32.23
CA LEU A 151 19.56 -36.09 -32.84
C LEU A 151 19.94 -37.33 -32.03
#